data_AF-F4P3S3-F1
#
_entry.id   AF-F4P3S3-F1
#
_cell.length_a   1.000
_cell.length_b   1.000
_cell.length_c   1.000
_cell.angle_alpha   90.00
_cell.angle_beta   90.00
_cell.angle_gamma   90.00
#
_symmetry.space_group_name_H-M   'P 1'
#
loop_
_entity.id
_entity.type
_entity.pdbx_description
1 polymer ?
#
loop_
_entity_poly.entity_id
_entity_poly.type
_entity_poly.pdbx_seq_one_letter_code
_entity_poly.pdbx_strand_id
1 'polypeptide(L)'
;MNDVQLGGLDDPQVQQKNQGLESLVYIPAVNPHEHPGFIIVGRQQDARLFVFNITSKWTADSNDESQDNLEMKFMGTTYAPGPSKDLSAITLWRSHIWLLYDKPKQMHSVQQTDFYNSLNLLDPAKVVSFESTAQTKTVEPFSFKTRGQEGIAFADNIRLETGQSGSNLVFIAVDAPHKTGQKDLLMFSLDSFFGCFSSQGVSGIPLSTSA
;
A
#
# COMPACT_ATOMS: atom_id res chain seq x y z
N MET A 1 27.15 -43.01 0.02
CA MET A 1 25.94 -42.19 -0.24
C MET A 1 25.71 -41.42 1.05
N ASN A 2 26.01 -40.13 1.05
CA ASN A 2 25.82 -39.27 2.22
C ASN A 2 24.43 -38.67 2.14
N ASP A 3 23.58 -39.03 3.09
CA ASP A 3 22.31 -38.34 3.31
C ASP A 3 22.61 -36.91 3.77
N VAL A 4 22.27 -35.95 2.91
CA VAL A 4 22.19 -34.55 3.28
C VAL A 4 20.91 -34.39 4.08
N GLN A 5 21.05 -34.30 5.41
CA GLN A 5 19.98 -33.84 6.28
C GLN A 5 19.61 -32.41 5.89
N LEU A 6 18.42 -32.23 5.30
CA LEU A 6 17.77 -30.93 5.17
C LEU A 6 17.39 -30.46 6.58
N GLY A 7 18.31 -29.72 7.20
CA GLY A 7 18.12 -29.13 8.51
C GLY A 7 17.01 -28.06 8.49
N GLY A 8 16.03 -28.26 9.37
CA GLY A 8 15.14 -27.30 10.02
C GLY A 8 14.85 -25.96 9.31
N LEU A 9 13.67 -25.87 8.70
CA LEU A 9 13.03 -24.58 8.40
C LEU A 9 11.62 -24.42 8.99
N ASP A 10 11.10 -25.42 9.72
CA ASP A 10 9.74 -25.39 10.27
C ASP A 10 9.72 -25.51 11.81
N ASP A 11 10.59 -24.79 12.50
CA ASP A 11 10.37 -24.53 13.93
C ASP A 11 9.72 -23.14 14.09
N PRO A 12 8.41 -23.03 14.36
CA PRO A 12 7.72 -21.76 14.52
C PRO A 12 8.17 -20.94 15.75
N GLN A 13 9.24 -21.34 16.45
CA GLN A 13 9.70 -20.72 17.71
C GLN A 13 10.89 -19.77 17.60
N VAL A 14 11.49 -19.55 16.41
CA VAL A 14 12.42 -18.42 16.25
C VAL A 14 11.61 -17.18 15.88
N GLN A 15 11.27 -16.38 16.88
CA GLN A 15 10.63 -15.07 16.72
C GLN A 15 11.57 -14.14 15.92
N GLN A 16 11.54 -14.20 14.58
CA GLN A 16 12.37 -13.30 13.78
C GLN A 16 11.79 -11.88 13.91
N LYS A 17 12.64 -10.93 14.30
CA LYS A 17 12.23 -9.53 14.51
C LYS A 17 11.67 -8.93 13.21
N ASN A 18 10.55 -8.23 13.33
CA ASN A 18 9.86 -7.47 12.26
C ASN A 18 9.25 -8.32 11.12
N GLN A 19 8.85 -9.56 11.39
CA GLN A 19 8.09 -10.38 10.42
C GLN A 19 6.60 -10.01 10.26
N GLY A 20 6.14 -8.96 10.94
CA GLY A 20 4.75 -8.53 10.92
C GLY A 20 4.25 -8.10 9.55
N LEU A 21 2.98 -8.36 9.30
CA LEU A 21 2.21 -7.65 8.27
C LEU A 21 1.89 -6.27 8.86
N GLU A 22 2.39 -5.21 8.25
CA GLU A 22 2.37 -3.86 8.84
C GLU A 22 1.47 -2.89 8.06
N SER A 23 1.13 -3.24 6.82
CA SER A 23 0.31 -2.38 5.98
C SER A 23 -0.75 -3.17 5.24
N LEU A 24 -1.94 -2.58 5.12
CA LEU A 24 -3.06 -3.16 4.40
C LEU A 24 -3.77 -2.04 3.64
N VAL A 25 -4.09 -2.28 2.38
CA VAL A 25 -4.91 -1.38 1.57
C VAL A 25 -5.94 -2.18 0.79
N TYR A 26 -7.15 -1.62 0.67
CA TYR A 26 -8.16 -2.08 -0.27
C TYR A 26 -8.06 -1.27 -1.56
N ILE A 27 -7.99 -1.96 -2.69
CA ILE A 27 -7.99 -1.39 -4.04
C ILE A 27 -9.30 -1.83 -4.71
N PRO A 28 -10.27 -0.93 -4.95
CA PRO A 28 -11.50 -1.30 -5.65
C PRO A 28 -11.16 -1.81 -7.06
N ALA A 29 -12.00 -2.64 -7.66
CA ALA A 29 -11.83 -2.99 -9.08
C ALA A 29 -12.16 -1.80 -9.99
N VAL A 30 -11.77 -1.90 -11.27
CA VAL A 30 -12.20 -0.93 -12.30
C VAL A 30 -13.71 -0.87 -12.41
N ASN A 31 -14.38 -2.02 -12.30
CA ASN A 31 -15.83 -2.13 -12.24
C ASN A 31 -16.28 -2.82 -10.94
N PRO A 32 -16.50 -2.05 -9.85
CA PRO A 32 -16.90 -2.58 -8.55
C PRO A 32 -18.18 -3.42 -8.55
N HIS A 33 -19.06 -3.23 -9.55
CA HIS A 33 -20.30 -3.99 -9.68
C HIS A 33 -20.08 -5.43 -10.16
N GLU A 34 -19.03 -5.66 -10.95
CA GLU A 34 -18.68 -7.00 -11.45
C GLU A 34 -17.65 -7.68 -10.55
N HIS A 35 -16.83 -6.89 -9.86
CA HIS A 35 -15.73 -7.37 -9.04
C HIS A 35 -15.48 -6.40 -7.88
N PRO A 36 -15.55 -6.81 -6.61
CA PRO A 36 -15.37 -5.89 -5.49
C PRO A 36 -14.00 -5.21 -5.52
N GLY A 37 -12.92 -5.98 -5.69
CA GLY A 37 -11.57 -5.45 -5.76
C GLY A 37 -10.55 -6.37 -5.07
N PHE A 38 -9.48 -5.76 -4.59
CA PHE A 38 -8.31 -6.44 -4.08
C PHE A 38 -7.92 -5.93 -2.70
N ILE A 39 -7.40 -6.82 -1.86
CA ILE A 39 -6.67 -6.44 -0.65
C ILE A 39 -5.20 -6.68 -0.90
N ILE A 40 -4.38 -5.68 -0.63
CA ILE A 40 -2.93 -5.79 -0.66
C ILE A 40 -2.44 -5.67 0.77
N VAL A 41 -1.65 -6.64 1.20
CA VAL A 41 -1.01 -6.63 2.52
C VAL A 41 0.50 -6.55 2.34
N GLY A 42 1.15 -5.62 3.02
CA GLY A 42 2.60 -5.42 2.98
C GLY A 42 3.29 -5.93 4.24
N ARG A 43 4.41 -6.63 4.07
CA ARG A 43 5.32 -7.01 5.15
C ARG A 43 6.49 -6.04 5.25
N GLN A 44 6.76 -5.56 6.45
CA GLN A 44 7.78 -4.53 6.66
C GLN A 44 9.19 -5.05 6.38
N GLN A 45 9.57 -6.25 6.81
CA GLN A 45 10.96 -6.73 6.72
C GLN A 45 11.57 -6.65 5.32
N ASP A 46 10.82 -7.06 4.30
CA ASP A 46 11.31 -7.21 2.92
C ASP A 46 10.44 -6.48 1.88
N ALA A 47 9.51 -5.63 2.32
CA ALA A 47 8.58 -4.90 1.46
C ALA A 47 7.79 -5.82 0.50
N ARG A 48 7.53 -7.06 0.93
CA ARG A 48 6.73 -8.03 0.17
C ARG A 48 5.27 -7.69 0.26
N LEU A 49 4.59 -7.76 -0.88
CA LEU A 49 3.16 -7.57 -1.02
C LEU A 49 2.47 -8.91 -1.24
N PHE A 50 1.41 -9.16 -0.49
CA PHE A 50 0.51 -10.29 -0.62
C PHE A 50 -0.80 -9.76 -1.19
N VAL A 51 -1.19 -10.28 -2.35
CA VAL A 51 -2.36 -9.80 -3.07
C VAL A 51 -3.48 -10.81 -2.94
N PHE A 52 -4.64 -10.33 -2.49
CA PHE A 52 -5.85 -11.12 -2.34
C PHE A 52 -6.94 -10.52 -3.22
N ASN A 53 -7.56 -11.38 -4.00
CA ASN A 53 -8.76 -11.07 -4.75
C ASN A 53 -9.97 -11.23 -3.83
N ILE A 54 -10.80 -10.19 -3.71
CA ILE A 54 -12.12 -10.30 -3.07
C ILE A 54 -13.10 -10.81 -4.12
N THR A 55 -13.57 -12.04 -3.93
CA THR A 55 -14.60 -12.65 -4.77
C THR A 55 -15.92 -12.58 -4.05
N SER A 56 -16.93 -11.98 -4.69
CA SER A 56 -18.32 -12.08 -4.26
C SER A 56 -19.06 -12.98 -5.23
N LYS A 57 -19.91 -13.87 -4.71
CA LYS A 57 -20.92 -14.59 -5.52
C LYS A 57 -22.21 -13.75 -5.59
N TRP A 58 -22.09 -12.45 -5.82
CA TRP A 58 -23.24 -11.58 -5.97
C TRP A 58 -23.87 -11.80 -7.33
N THR A 59 -24.94 -12.61 -7.38
CA THR A 59 -25.83 -12.69 -8.53
C THR A 59 -26.97 -11.70 -8.31
N ALA A 60 -26.99 -10.61 -9.09
CA ALA A 60 -28.02 -9.57 -9.02
C ALA A 60 -29.45 -10.12 -9.24
N ASP A 61 -29.60 -11.32 -9.81
CA ASP A 61 -30.89 -11.94 -10.15
C ASP A 61 -31.43 -12.92 -9.09
N SER A 62 -30.73 -13.16 -7.98
CA SER A 62 -31.21 -14.06 -6.93
C SER A 62 -31.86 -13.26 -5.79
N ASN A 63 -33.18 -13.37 -5.64
CA ASN A 63 -33.95 -12.92 -4.46
C ASN A 63 -33.60 -13.73 -3.18
N ASP A 64 -32.44 -14.37 -3.13
CA ASP A 64 -32.01 -15.21 -2.03
C ASP A 64 -31.16 -14.35 -1.10
N GLU A 65 -31.76 -13.87 0.00
CA GLU A 65 -31.06 -13.17 1.09
C GLU A 65 -30.08 -14.09 1.84
N SER A 66 -29.97 -15.36 1.45
CA SER A 66 -29.09 -16.34 2.08
C SER A 66 -27.69 -16.31 1.46
N GLN A 67 -26.85 -15.52 2.11
CA GLN A 67 -25.38 -15.55 2.09
C GLN A 67 -24.70 -14.94 0.87
N ASP A 68 -24.51 -13.63 0.93
CA ASP A 68 -23.35 -12.96 0.33
C ASP A 68 -22.06 -13.57 0.91
N ASN A 69 -21.59 -14.68 0.33
CA ASN A 69 -20.34 -15.29 0.70
C ASN A 69 -19.21 -14.48 0.06
N LEU A 70 -18.74 -13.47 0.79
CA LEU A 70 -17.52 -12.75 0.48
C LEU A 70 -16.33 -13.67 0.78
N GLU A 71 -15.68 -14.13 -0.28
CA GLU A 71 -14.49 -14.97 -0.19
C GLU A 71 -13.25 -14.14 -0.55
N MET A 72 -12.11 -14.46 0.06
CA MET A 72 -10.81 -13.89 -0.33
C MET A 72 -9.92 -14.98 -0.90
N LYS A 73 -9.51 -14.80 -2.15
CA LYS A 73 -8.61 -15.72 -2.85
C LYS A 73 -7.22 -15.11 -2.93
N PHE A 74 -6.23 -15.78 -2.34
CA PHE A 74 -4.83 -15.40 -2.50
C PHE A 74 -4.41 -15.53 -3.97
N MET A 75 -3.88 -14.45 -4.54
CA MET A 75 -3.44 -14.40 -5.94
C MET A 75 -1.96 -14.68 -6.10
N GLY A 76 -1.16 -14.36 -5.09
CA GLY A 76 0.29 -14.50 -5.16
C GLY A 76 1.02 -13.40 -4.39
N THR A 77 2.33 -13.42 -4.49
CA THR A 77 3.20 -12.43 -3.88
C THR A 77 3.97 -11.63 -4.91
N THR A 78 4.20 -10.36 -4.61
CA THR A 78 5.09 -9.49 -5.37
C THR A 78 5.92 -8.62 -4.44
N TYR A 79 6.85 -7.84 -4.99
CA TYR A 79 7.59 -6.83 -4.25
C TYR A 79 7.01 -5.44 -4.50
N ALA A 80 6.98 -4.61 -3.47
CA ALA A 80 6.71 -3.20 -3.63
C ALA A 80 7.84 -2.52 -4.43
N PRO A 81 7.55 -1.50 -5.26
CA PRO A 81 8.61 -0.71 -5.89
C PRO A 81 9.37 0.12 -4.85
N GLY A 82 10.66 0.33 -5.08
CA GLY A 82 11.53 1.09 -4.18
C GLY A 82 12.37 0.18 -3.28
N PRO A 83 12.70 0.60 -2.04
CA PRO A 83 13.53 -0.18 -1.14
C PRO A 83 12.89 -1.52 -0.78
N SER A 84 13.62 -2.63 -0.94
CA SER A 84 13.16 -3.98 -0.55
C SER A 84 13.20 -4.22 0.98
N LYS A 85 12.84 -3.21 1.77
CA LYS A 85 12.83 -3.25 3.23
C LYS A 85 12.04 -2.09 3.81
N ASP A 86 11.55 -2.31 5.02
CA ASP A 86 10.97 -1.32 5.91
C ASP A 86 9.75 -0.59 5.32
N LEU A 87 8.87 -1.35 4.66
CA LEU A 87 7.57 -0.86 4.21
C LEU A 87 6.66 -0.63 5.42
N SER A 88 6.28 0.61 5.66
CA SER A 88 5.50 1.02 6.83
C SER A 88 4.02 1.18 6.54
N ALA A 89 3.65 1.74 5.38
CA ALA A 89 2.25 1.98 5.05
C ALA A 89 1.99 1.84 3.54
N ILE A 90 0.75 1.47 3.20
CA ILE A 90 0.23 1.48 1.85
C ILE A 90 -1.09 2.25 1.87
N THR A 91 -1.32 3.14 0.91
CA THR A 91 -2.60 3.85 0.77
C THR A 91 -2.97 4.03 -0.69
N LEU A 92 -4.25 4.11 -1.00
CA LEU A 92 -4.75 4.40 -2.34
C LEU A 92 -5.23 5.84 -2.39
N TRP A 93 -4.73 6.62 -3.36
CA TRP A 93 -5.21 7.97 -3.61
C TRP A 93 -5.03 8.37 -5.06
N ARG A 94 -6.10 8.92 -5.67
CA ARG A 94 -6.17 9.38 -7.08
C ARG A 94 -5.52 8.41 -8.07
N SER A 95 -6.03 7.18 -8.10
CA SER A 95 -5.56 6.11 -9.00
C SER A 95 -4.09 5.72 -8.83
N HIS A 96 -3.49 6.04 -7.68
CA HIS A 96 -2.14 5.64 -7.33
C HIS A 96 -2.14 4.88 -6.01
N ILE A 97 -1.41 3.77 -5.98
CA ILE A 97 -1.09 3.01 -4.78
C ILE A 97 0.23 3.57 -4.26
N TRP A 98 0.19 4.24 -3.12
CA TRP A 98 1.33 4.88 -2.46
C TRP A 98 1.92 3.96 -1.41
N LEU A 99 3.24 3.85 -1.39
CA LEU A 99 4.01 2.96 -0.52
C LEU A 99 5.03 3.77 0.24
N LEU A 100 4.92 3.77 1.57
CA LEU A 100 5.74 4.56 2.49
C LEU A 100 6.77 3.68 3.19
N TYR A 101 8.01 4.15 3.23
CA TYR A 101 9.17 3.46 3.79
C TYR A 101 9.83 4.30 4.89
N ASP A 102 9.80 3.85 6.15
CA ASP A 102 10.28 4.63 7.31
C ASP A 102 11.81 4.84 7.31
N LYS A 103 12.61 3.79 7.52
CA LYS A 103 14.08 3.93 7.61
C LYS A 103 14.71 4.47 6.34
N PRO A 104 14.28 4.05 5.13
CA PRO A 104 14.73 4.69 3.90
C PRO A 104 14.25 6.14 3.77
N LYS A 105 13.20 6.52 4.50
CA LYS A 105 12.51 7.81 4.45
C LYS A 105 12.04 8.12 3.05
N GLN A 106 11.41 7.15 2.39
CA GLN A 106 10.98 7.25 1.00
C GLN A 106 9.49 7.00 0.86
N MET A 107 8.86 7.65 -0.12
CA MET A 107 7.53 7.24 -0.61
C MET A 107 7.59 7.02 -2.12
N HIS A 108 6.98 5.93 -2.56
CA HIS A 108 6.86 5.55 -3.96
C HIS A 108 5.39 5.41 -4.33
N SER A 109 5.06 5.47 -5.61
CA SER A 109 3.70 5.21 -6.09
C SER A 109 3.69 4.31 -7.33
N VAL A 110 2.64 3.53 -7.46
CA VAL A 110 2.29 2.72 -8.64
C VAL A 110 0.95 3.18 -9.15
N GLN A 111 0.79 3.37 -10.45
CA GLN A 111 -0.55 3.63 -11.01
C GLN A 111 -1.42 2.38 -10.88
N GLN A 112 -2.69 2.57 -10.59
CA GLN A 112 -3.64 1.49 -10.38
C GLN A 112 -3.81 0.62 -11.64
N THR A 113 -3.71 1.23 -12.83
CA THR A 113 -3.68 0.52 -14.13
C THR A 113 -2.50 -0.44 -14.24
N ASP A 114 -1.31 0.01 -13.87
CA ASP A 114 -0.10 -0.82 -13.91
C ASP A 114 -0.16 -1.94 -12.87
N PHE A 115 -0.74 -1.66 -11.70
CA PHE A 115 -1.05 -2.69 -10.73
C PHE A 115 -1.97 -3.77 -11.32
N TYR A 116 -3.09 -3.39 -11.97
CA TYR A 116 -3.98 -4.37 -12.61
C TYR A 116 -3.30 -5.18 -13.71
N ASN A 117 -2.49 -4.54 -14.55
CA ASN A 117 -1.73 -5.22 -15.60
C ASN A 117 -0.77 -6.26 -15.02
N SER A 118 -0.21 -5.99 -13.84
CA SER A 118 0.68 -6.94 -13.15
C SER A 118 -0.04 -8.14 -12.54
N LEU A 119 -1.35 -8.09 -12.32
CA LEU A 119 -2.10 -9.17 -11.67
C LEU A 119 -2.04 -10.49 -12.45
N ASN A 120 -1.98 -10.43 -13.77
CA ASN A 120 -1.86 -11.61 -14.64
C ASN A 120 -0.51 -12.34 -14.50
N LEU A 121 0.48 -11.67 -13.91
CA LEU A 121 1.79 -12.25 -13.64
C LEU A 121 1.83 -12.98 -12.29
N LEU A 122 0.85 -12.73 -11.41
CA LEU A 122 0.80 -13.33 -10.09
C LEU A 122 0.46 -14.82 -10.20
N ASP A 123 1.28 -15.62 -9.54
CA ASP A 123 1.10 -17.05 -9.41
C ASP A 123 1.11 -17.37 -7.91
N PRO A 124 0.04 -17.97 -7.35
CA PRO A 124 -0.01 -18.33 -5.92
C PRO A 124 1.15 -19.22 -5.48
N ALA A 125 1.79 -19.93 -6.41
CA ALA A 125 2.95 -20.78 -6.17
C ALA A 125 4.31 -20.08 -6.36
N LYS A 126 4.36 -18.82 -6.83
CA LYS A 126 5.61 -18.10 -7.10
C LYS A 126 5.66 -16.71 -6.47
N VAL A 127 6.89 -16.29 -6.20
CA VAL A 127 7.20 -14.89 -5.88
C VAL A 127 7.57 -14.21 -7.19
N VAL A 128 6.81 -13.18 -7.57
CA VAL A 128 7.10 -12.37 -8.76
C VAL A 128 7.84 -11.12 -8.32
N SER A 129 8.96 -10.79 -8.96
CA SER A 129 9.58 -9.49 -8.77
C SER A 129 8.78 -8.44 -9.55
N PHE A 130 8.21 -7.45 -8.87
CA PHE A 130 7.88 -6.19 -9.54
C PHE A 130 9.20 -5.45 -9.70
N GLU A 131 9.87 -5.67 -10.82
CA GLU A 131 10.91 -4.75 -11.24
C GLU A 131 10.23 -3.52 -11.81
N SER A 132 10.65 -2.33 -11.36
CA SER A 132 10.25 -1.00 -11.84
C SER A 132 10.64 -0.75 -13.32
N THR A 133 10.74 -1.80 -14.14
CA THR A 133 11.48 -1.82 -15.41
C THR A 133 10.65 -1.51 -16.64
N ALA A 134 9.36 -1.20 -16.51
CA ALA A 134 8.54 -0.77 -17.64
C ALA A 134 7.88 0.58 -17.36
N GLN A 135 8.65 1.67 -17.44
CA GLN A 135 8.15 3.05 -17.63
C GLN A 135 6.94 3.48 -16.79
N THR A 136 6.75 2.89 -15.61
CA THR A 136 5.86 3.44 -14.60
C THR A 136 6.56 4.68 -14.12
N LYS A 137 6.02 5.83 -14.47
CA LYS A 137 6.49 7.14 -14.01
C LYS A 137 6.33 7.14 -12.49
N THR A 138 7.28 6.54 -11.77
CA THR A 138 7.39 6.71 -10.33
C THR A 138 7.39 8.21 -10.12
N VAL A 139 6.40 8.70 -9.38
CA VAL A 139 6.58 10.02 -8.79
C VAL A 139 7.85 9.86 -7.95
N GLU A 140 8.90 10.58 -8.33
CA GLU A 140 10.25 10.45 -7.81
C GLU A 140 10.24 10.31 -6.27
N PRO A 141 11.17 9.55 -5.67
CA PRO A 141 11.10 9.22 -4.26
C PRO A 141 10.98 10.48 -3.40
N PHE A 142 9.88 10.56 -2.64
CA PHE A 142 9.69 11.62 -1.65
C PHE A 142 10.59 11.35 -0.47
N SER A 143 11.46 12.29 -0.10
CA SER A 143 12.33 12.11 1.05
C SER A 143 11.74 12.77 2.29
N PHE A 144 11.53 12.01 3.36
CA PHE A 144 11.12 12.56 4.65
C PHE A 144 12.35 12.98 5.47
N LYS A 145 12.20 14.02 6.29
CA LYS A 145 13.26 14.46 7.21
C LYS A 145 13.21 13.70 8.54
N THR A 146 12.01 13.34 9.00
CA THR A 146 11.75 12.60 10.24
C THR A 146 11.86 11.09 10.05
N ARG A 147 12.02 10.32 11.14
CA ARG A 147 11.82 8.85 11.19
C ARG A 147 10.53 8.57 11.95
N GLY A 148 10.11 7.30 11.96
CA GLY A 148 8.94 6.82 12.66
C GLY A 148 7.67 6.95 11.84
N GLN A 149 7.71 7.10 10.52
CA GLN A 149 6.43 7.15 9.78
C GLN A 149 5.78 5.76 9.77
N GLU A 150 4.58 5.67 10.31
CA GLU A 150 3.83 4.42 10.42
C GLU A 150 2.53 4.41 9.60
N GLY A 151 2.11 5.57 9.11
CA GLY A 151 0.85 5.70 8.39
C GLY A 151 0.81 6.95 7.54
N ILE A 152 0.08 6.87 6.43
CA ILE A 152 -0.23 8.01 5.59
C ILE A 152 -1.63 7.88 5.02
N ALA A 153 -2.39 8.98 5.02
CA ALA A 153 -3.69 9.08 4.41
C ALA A 153 -3.83 10.40 3.66
N PHE A 154 -4.35 10.33 2.44
CA PHE A 154 -4.75 11.49 1.67
C PHE A 154 -6.25 11.66 1.79
N ALA A 155 -6.71 12.89 1.98
CA ALA A 155 -8.11 13.20 2.19
C ALA A 155 -8.49 14.43 1.36
N ASP A 156 -9.40 14.24 0.41
CA ASP A 156 -9.93 15.32 -0.43
C ASP A 156 -11.24 15.88 0.15
N ASN A 157 -11.50 17.17 -0.06
CA ASN A 157 -12.75 17.86 0.33
C ASN A 157 -13.11 17.80 1.83
N ILE A 158 -12.12 17.76 2.71
CA ILE A 158 -12.35 17.78 4.17
C ILE A 158 -12.76 19.17 4.64
N ARG A 159 -13.83 19.24 5.44
CA ARG A 159 -14.27 20.47 6.10
C ARG A 159 -13.82 20.44 7.55
N LEU A 160 -12.90 21.33 7.92
CA LEU A 160 -12.40 21.44 9.29
C LEU A 160 -13.33 22.25 10.18
N GLU A 161 -14.09 23.19 9.60
CA GLU A 161 -15.08 24.01 10.30
C GLU A 161 -16.38 24.12 9.49
N THR A 162 -17.48 24.38 10.17
CA THR A 162 -18.78 24.62 9.55
C THR A 162 -18.75 25.86 8.65
N GLY A 163 -19.14 25.70 7.39
CA GLY A 163 -19.25 26.80 6.43
C GLY A 163 -18.00 27.08 5.58
N GLN A 164 -16.90 26.37 5.80
CA GLN A 164 -15.70 26.49 4.95
C GLN A 164 -15.78 25.60 3.70
N SER A 165 -15.11 26.03 2.62
CA SER A 165 -14.87 25.21 1.44
C SER A 165 -14.00 23.99 1.79
N GLY A 166 -14.23 22.86 1.10
CA GLY A 166 -13.47 21.64 1.33
C GLY A 166 -11.97 21.84 1.07
N SER A 167 -11.13 21.29 1.93
CA SER A 167 -9.67 21.31 1.85
C SER A 167 -9.12 19.92 1.54
N ASN A 168 -8.04 19.86 0.76
CA ASN A 168 -7.33 18.62 0.50
C ASN A 168 -6.11 18.53 1.43
N LEU A 169 -6.07 17.47 2.22
CA LEU A 169 -5.13 17.29 3.33
C LEU A 169 -4.38 15.97 3.20
N VAL A 170 -3.17 15.94 3.77
CA VAL A 170 -2.38 14.72 3.96
C VAL A 170 -2.09 14.57 5.44
N PHE A 171 -2.41 13.40 5.97
CA PHE A 171 -2.15 13.02 7.34
C PHE A 171 -1.02 12.00 7.37
N ILE A 172 -0.03 12.21 8.24
CA ILE A 172 1.10 11.29 8.44
C ILE A 172 1.13 10.92 9.92
N ALA A 173 0.98 9.64 10.21
CA ALA A 173 1.19 9.11 11.56
C ALA A 173 2.69 8.93 11.77
N VAL A 174 3.22 9.54 12.83
CA VAL A 174 4.63 9.45 13.21
C VAL A 174 4.77 8.94 14.64
N ASP A 175 5.66 7.98 14.81
CA ASP A 175 6.11 7.49 16.08
C ASP A 175 6.91 8.57 16.81
N ALA A 176 6.62 8.76 18.09
CA ALA A 176 7.33 9.72 18.90
C ALA A 176 8.83 9.37 18.97
N PRO A 177 9.73 10.37 19.07
CA PRO A 177 11.18 10.14 19.12
C PRO A 177 11.69 9.23 20.25
N HIS A 178 10.85 8.81 21.21
CA HIS A 178 11.23 7.95 22.33
C HIS A 178 10.07 7.03 22.76
N LYS A 179 10.39 5.84 23.31
CA LYS A 179 9.49 4.74 23.74
C LYS A 179 8.44 5.09 24.82
N THR A 180 8.16 6.37 25.05
CA THR A 180 7.25 6.88 26.10
C THR A 180 6.25 7.91 25.55
N GLY A 181 6.29 8.24 24.26
CA GLY A 181 5.40 9.22 23.65
C GLY A 181 4.16 8.60 23.01
N GLN A 182 3.11 9.41 22.85
CA GLN A 182 1.96 9.07 22.01
C GLN A 182 2.35 9.19 20.54
N LYS A 183 1.74 8.40 19.66
CA LYS A 183 1.88 8.62 18.21
C LYS A 183 1.35 10.00 17.87
N ASP A 184 2.14 10.77 17.13
CA ASP A 184 1.72 12.08 16.66
C ASP A 184 1.08 11.95 15.27
N LEU A 185 0.09 12.79 15.00
CA LEU A 185 -0.53 12.90 13.69
C LEU A 185 -0.20 14.26 13.10
N LEU A 186 0.65 14.26 12.07
CA LEU A 186 0.97 15.47 11.33
C LEU A 186 -0.04 15.69 10.22
N MET A 187 -0.51 16.93 10.08
CA MET A 187 -1.46 17.34 9.04
C MET A 187 -0.81 18.39 8.15
N PHE A 188 -0.87 18.16 6.84
CA PHE A 188 -0.37 19.08 5.82
C PHE A 188 -1.47 19.40 4.81
N SER A 189 -1.47 20.60 4.24
CA SER A 189 -2.18 20.79 2.98
C SER A 189 -1.49 19.97 1.88
N LEU A 190 -2.26 19.57 0.88
CA LEU A 190 -1.74 18.74 -0.22
C LEU A 190 -0.54 19.40 -0.93
N ASP A 191 -0.64 20.70 -1.21
CA ASP A 191 0.45 21.48 -1.82
C ASP A 191 1.68 21.54 -0.91
N SER A 192 1.48 21.75 0.40
CA SER A 192 2.59 21.80 1.36
C SER A 192 3.28 20.45 1.46
N PHE A 193 2.53 19.35 1.40
CA PHE A 193 3.09 18.00 1.40
C PHE A 193 3.97 17.77 0.18
N PHE A 194 3.44 17.94 -1.04
CA PHE A 194 4.21 17.72 -2.26
C PHE A 194 5.37 18.72 -2.42
N GLY A 195 5.18 19.97 -1.99
CA GLY A 195 6.23 20.99 -1.99
C GLY A 195 7.38 20.71 -1.02
N CYS A 196 7.09 20.20 0.19
CA CYS A 196 8.12 19.95 1.20
C CYS A 196 8.85 18.61 1.01
N PHE A 197 8.18 17.61 0.44
CA PHE A 197 8.71 16.23 0.39
C PHE A 197 9.19 15.79 -0.99
N SER A 198 8.90 16.53 -2.07
CA SER A 198 9.51 16.26 -3.38
C SER A 198 10.97 16.70 -3.37
N SER A 199 11.88 15.79 -3.77
CA SER A 199 13.33 16.05 -3.76
C SER A 199 13.82 16.92 -4.93
N GLN A 200 12.94 17.27 -5.88
CA GLN A 200 13.26 18.00 -7.12
C GLN A 200 12.32 19.18 -7.41
N GLY A 201 11.38 19.53 -6.53
CA GLY A 201 10.40 20.58 -6.85
C GLY A 201 9.44 20.15 -7.95
N VAL A 202 8.91 18.91 -7.87
CA VAL A 202 7.76 18.50 -8.69
C VAL A 202 6.60 19.43 -8.29
N SER A 203 6.40 20.46 -9.11
CA SER A 203 5.37 21.46 -8.90
C SER A 203 4.04 20.84 -9.31
N GLY A 204 3.33 20.27 -8.34
CA GLY A 204 1.91 19.98 -8.50
C GLY A 204 1.49 18.60 -8.04
N ILE A 205 0.24 18.57 -7.60
CA ILE A 205 -0.53 17.40 -7.25
C ILE A 205 -0.61 16.46 -8.46
N PRO A 206 -0.34 15.14 -8.33
CA PRO A 206 -0.61 14.17 -9.38
C PRO A 206 -2.07 14.28 -9.83
N LEU A 207 -2.26 14.61 -11.11
CA LEU A 207 -3.58 14.67 -11.71
C LEU A 207 -4.13 13.24 -11.82
N SER A 208 -5.41 13.05 -11.50
CA SER A 208 -6.08 11.81 -11.86
C SER A 208 -6.08 11.70 -13.38
N THR A 209 -5.40 10.70 -13.94
CA THR A 209 -5.67 10.31 -15.32
C THR A 209 -7.07 9.71 -15.32
N SER A 210 -8.03 10.40 -15.93
CA SER A 210 -9.34 9.85 -16.22
C SER A 210 -9.15 8.50 -16.92
N ALA A 211 -9.71 7.44 -16.33
CA ALA A 211 -9.82 6.13 -16.95
C ALA A 211 -10.68 6.20 -18.21
#